data_AF-A0A496Y861-F1
#
_entry.id   AF-A0A496Y861-F1
#
_cell.length_a   1.000
_cell.length_b   1.000
_cell.length_c   1.000
_cell.angle_alpha   90.00
_cell.angle_beta   90.00
_cell.angle_gamma   90.00
#
_symmetry.space_group_name_H-M   'P 1'
#
loop_
_entity.id
_entity.type
_entity.pdbx_description
1 polymer ?
#
loop_
_entity_poly.entity_id
_entity_poly.type
_entity_poly.pdbx_seq_one_letter_code
_entity_poly.pdbx_strand_id
1 'polypeptide(L)'
;MQSTTGNEQEEGWIRKVSPDMVPPSLNDNTADVDRLLKGIRKILPEHEIILDFSLAKELPGILRKHDYQVEAVLYENHGRFHLSGVFSPSANTPLYGLAVDLGSSTVVVRFLNISTHETVDETSFHNPQIKIGPDILTRIHYAGKEGGLQELQALVRDRLNREVHSLCWKHSIDPMEITGMAVAGNTTMNHLFLA
;
A
#
# COMPACT_ATOMS: atom_id res chain seq x y z
N MET A 1 -12.45 38.93 -9.43
CA MET A 1 -12.96 38.39 -8.16
C MET A 1 -14.12 37.45 -8.46
N GLN A 2 -13.83 36.16 -8.60
CA GLN A 2 -14.79 35.11 -8.27
C GLN A 2 -14.00 34.06 -7.48
N SER A 3 -14.41 33.95 -6.23
CA SER A 3 -13.81 33.18 -5.16
C SER A 3 -14.17 31.70 -5.30
N THR A 4 -13.12 30.90 -5.28
CA THR A 4 -13.01 29.49 -4.87
C THR A 4 -13.93 29.10 -3.72
N THR A 5 -14.72 28.04 -3.89
CA THR A 5 -15.05 27.04 -2.85
C THR A 5 -15.56 25.76 -3.54
N GLY A 6 -14.70 25.08 -4.29
CA GLY A 6 -14.83 23.64 -4.51
C GLY A 6 -14.09 22.97 -3.37
N ASN A 7 -14.81 22.23 -2.52
CA ASN A 7 -14.20 21.46 -1.44
C ASN A 7 -13.56 20.22 -2.10
N GLU A 8 -12.43 20.42 -2.78
CA GLU A 8 -11.55 19.32 -3.19
C GLU A 8 -10.94 18.78 -1.90
N GLN A 9 -11.62 17.83 -1.26
CA GLN A 9 -10.91 16.87 -0.43
C GLN A 9 -9.88 16.26 -1.38
N GLU A 10 -8.60 16.63 -1.21
CA GLU A 10 -7.49 15.99 -1.92
C GLU A 10 -7.58 14.49 -1.61
N GLU A 11 -8.22 13.74 -2.49
CA GLU A 11 -8.34 12.29 -2.34
C GLU A 11 -6.92 11.74 -2.43
N GLY A 12 -6.48 11.11 -1.34
CA GLY A 12 -5.12 10.59 -1.21
C GLY A 12 -4.73 9.64 -2.35
N TRP A 13 -3.43 9.37 -2.46
CA TRP A 13 -2.89 8.52 -3.52
C TRP A 13 -3.44 7.10 -3.52
N ILE A 14 -4.04 6.64 -2.42
CA ILE A 14 -4.71 5.34 -2.31
C ILE A 14 -6.20 5.56 -2.10
N ARG A 15 -7.02 4.96 -2.95
CA ARG A 15 -8.48 5.12 -2.97
C ARG A 15 -9.18 3.79 -2.90
N LYS A 16 -10.27 3.73 -2.14
CA LYS A 16 -11.21 2.61 -2.13
C LYS A 16 -12.46 3.01 -2.88
N VAL A 17 -12.87 2.22 -3.87
CA VAL A 17 -14.09 2.46 -4.65
C VAL A 17 -14.96 1.22 -4.67
N SER A 18 -16.28 1.40 -4.72
CA SER A 18 -17.26 0.31 -4.78
C SER A 18 -17.96 0.32 -6.15
N PRO A 19 -17.38 -0.34 -7.17
CA PRO A 19 -17.92 -0.31 -8.52
C PRO A 19 -19.24 -1.07 -8.63
N ASP A 20 -20.26 -0.41 -9.17
CA ASP A 20 -21.54 -1.05 -9.47
C ASP A 20 -21.40 -1.99 -10.68
N MET A 21 -21.72 -3.27 -10.44
CA MET A 21 -21.61 -4.35 -11.41
C MET A 21 -22.82 -5.26 -11.35
N VAL A 22 -23.33 -5.61 -12.53
CA VAL A 22 -24.35 -6.64 -12.68
C VAL A 22 -23.66 -7.99 -12.91
N PRO A 23 -24.11 -9.12 -12.36
CA PRO A 23 -23.58 -10.44 -12.70
C PRO A 23 -23.71 -10.77 -14.20
N PRO A 24 -22.86 -11.64 -14.76
CA PRO A 24 -22.92 -12.04 -16.17
C PRO A 24 -24.24 -12.74 -16.48
N SER A 25 -24.74 -12.53 -17.70
CA SER A 25 -25.95 -13.17 -18.21
C SER A 25 -25.81 -13.52 -19.68
N LEU A 26 -26.76 -14.26 -20.25
CA LEU A 26 -26.77 -14.54 -21.70
C LEU A 26 -26.82 -13.27 -22.56
N ASN A 27 -27.38 -12.17 -22.03
CA ASN A 27 -27.46 -10.88 -22.71
C ASN A 27 -26.26 -9.97 -22.44
N ASP A 28 -25.36 -10.36 -21.53
CA ASP A 28 -24.12 -9.64 -21.22
C ASP A 28 -23.02 -10.62 -20.81
N ASN A 29 -22.25 -11.03 -21.82
CA ASN A 29 -21.11 -11.93 -21.70
C ASN A 29 -19.77 -11.18 -21.49
N THR A 30 -19.80 -9.92 -21.03
CA THR A 30 -18.58 -9.15 -20.71
C THR A 30 -17.71 -9.94 -19.71
N ALA A 31 -16.41 -10.05 -20.01
CA ALA A 31 -15.43 -10.71 -19.16
C ALA A 31 -15.31 -10.02 -17.79
N ASP A 32 -14.92 -10.78 -16.77
CA ASP A 32 -14.86 -10.31 -15.37
C ASP A 32 -13.94 -9.10 -15.16
N VAL A 33 -12.77 -9.10 -15.80
CA VAL A 33 -11.83 -7.96 -15.78
C VAL A 33 -12.49 -6.72 -16.40
N ASP A 34 -13.04 -6.85 -17.60
CA ASP A 34 -13.67 -5.74 -18.31
C ASP A 34 -14.89 -5.21 -17.55
N ARG A 35 -15.65 -6.09 -16.90
CA ARG A 35 -16.81 -5.74 -16.07
C ARG A 35 -16.39 -4.87 -14.89
N LEU A 36 -15.33 -5.26 -14.18
CA LEU A 36 -14.77 -4.48 -13.09
C LEU A 36 -14.24 -3.13 -13.56
N LEU A 37 -13.42 -3.12 -14.62
CA LEU A 37 -12.85 -1.87 -15.15
C LEU A 37 -13.94 -0.92 -15.66
N LYS A 38 -15.01 -1.43 -16.29
CA LYS A 38 -16.18 -0.62 -16.66
C LYS A 38 -16.88 -0.02 -15.43
N GLY A 39 -17.05 -0.80 -14.36
CA GLY A 39 -17.62 -0.31 -13.10
C GLY A 39 -16.77 0.79 -12.46
N ILE A 40 -15.45 0.61 -12.38
CA ILE A 40 -14.54 1.60 -11.82
C ILE A 40 -14.51 2.88 -12.66
N ARG A 41 -14.50 2.78 -14.00
CA ARG A 41 -14.51 3.95 -14.91
C ARG A 41 -15.76 4.84 -14.79
N LYS A 42 -16.87 4.30 -14.27
CA LYS A 42 -18.05 5.13 -13.96
C LYS A 42 -17.80 6.05 -12.75
N ILE A 43 -16.94 5.63 -11.82
CA ILE A 43 -16.59 6.37 -10.59
C ILE A 43 -15.41 7.29 -10.85
N LEU A 44 -14.38 6.79 -11.53
CA LEU A 44 -13.16 7.51 -11.90
C LEU A 44 -13.11 7.67 -13.43
N PRO A 45 -13.88 8.60 -14.01
CA PRO A 45 -13.87 8.85 -15.44
C PRO A 45 -12.51 9.40 -15.88
N GLU A 46 -12.16 9.20 -17.15
CA GLU A 46 -10.95 9.75 -17.80
C GLU A 46 -9.59 9.18 -17.35
N HIS A 47 -9.55 8.33 -16.34
CA HIS A 47 -8.31 7.73 -15.87
C HIS A 47 -8.03 6.38 -16.52
N GLU A 48 -6.77 6.17 -16.91
CA GLU A 48 -6.26 4.85 -17.26
C GLU A 48 -6.15 4.00 -15.99
N ILE A 49 -6.75 2.80 -16.03
CA ILE A 49 -6.66 1.82 -14.94
C ILE A 49 -5.79 0.67 -15.42
N ILE A 50 -4.65 0.49 -14.75
CA ILE A 50 -3.70 -0.59 -14.96
C ILE A 50 -4.01 -1.70 -13.97
N LEU A 51 -3.96 -2.93 -14.45
CA LEU A 51 -4.22 -4.13 -13.68
C LEU A 51 -3.14 -5.16 -13.97
N ASP A 52 -2.55 -5.72 -12.91
CA ASP A 52 -1.54 -6.76 -13.02
C ASP A 52 -2.16 -8.12 -13.33
N PHE A 53 -1.43 -8.93 -14.12
CA PHE A 53 -1.91 -10.24 -14.56
C PHE A 53 -2.20 -11.20 -13.40
N SER A 54 -1.46 -11.09 -12.28
CA SER A 54 -1.72 -11.87 -11.06
C SER A 54 -3.14 -11.63 -10.55
N LEU A 55 -3.52 -10.36 -10.37
CA LEU A 55 -4.85 -10.00 -9.92
C LEU A 55 -5.92 -10.41 -10.94
N ALA A 56 -5.66 -10.24 -12.24
CA ALA A 56 -6.59 -10.67 -13.30
C ALA A 56 -6.99 -12.15 -13.20
N LYS A 57 -6.06 -13.02 -12.79
CA LYS A 57 -6.33 -14.46 -12.60
C LYS A 57 -7.25 -14.74 -11.41
N GLU A 58 -7.17 -13.92 -10.38
CA GLU A 58 -7.91 -14.11 -9.12
C GLU A 58 -9.31 -13.50 -9.20
N LEU A 59 -9.49 -12.44 -10.00
CA LEU A 59 -10.75 -11.70 -10.14
C LEU A 59 -11.98 -12.58 -10.40
N PRO A 60 -11.98 -13.56 -11.33
CA PRO A 60 -13.14 -14.41 -11.55
C PRO A 60 -13.63 -15.12 -10.28
N GLY A 61 -12.71 -15.58 -9.43
CA GLY A 61 -13.02 -16.24 -8.18
C GLY A 61 -13.56 -15.26 -7.14
N ILE A 62 -12.89 -14.13 -6.97
CA ILE A 62 -13.27 -13.08 -6.01
C ILE A 62 -14.67 -12.53 -6.34
N LEU A 63 -14.91 -12.15 -7.60
CA LEU A 63 -16.18 -11.55 -8.01
C LEU A 63 -17.35 -12.52 -7.80
N ARG A 64 -17.22 -13.79 -8.19
CA ARG A 64 -18.29 -14.78 -8.01
C ARG A 64 -18.53 -15.10 -6.53
N LYS A 65 -17.46 -15.20 -5.73
CA LYS A 65 -17.57 -15.46 -4.28
C LYS A 65 -18.38 -14.38 -3.56
N HIS A 66 -18.36 -13.15 -4.09
CA HIS A 66 -19.02 -12.00 -3.49
C HIS A 66 -20.19 -11.47 -4.33
N ASP A 67 -20.78 -12.30 -5.19
CA ASP A 67 -21.95 -11.95 -6.01
C ASP A 67 -21.81 -10.62 -6.79
N TYR A 68 -20.59 -10.37 -7.28
CA TYR A 68 -20.19 -9.15 -8.00
C TYR A 68 -20.32 -7.85 -7.18
N GLN A 69 -20.48 -7.95 -5.86
CA GLN A 69 -20.38 -6.84 -4.93
C GLN A 69 -18.98 -6.86 -4.32
N VAL A 70 -18.14 -5.88 -4.63
CA VAL A 70 -16.75 -5.82 -4.15
C VAL A 70 -16.28 -4.38 -3.94
N GLU A 71 -15.21 -4.22 -3.18
CA GLU A 71 -14.45 -2.97 -3.10
C GLU A 71 -13.13 -3.13 -3.84
N ALA A 72 -12.76 -2.13 -4.64
CA ALA A 72 -11.50 -2.05 -5.35
C ALA A 72 -10.59 -1.02 -4.68
N VAL A 73 -9.36 -1.40 -4.40
CA VAL A 73 -8.31 -0.49 -3.91
C VAL A 73 -7.40 -0.13 -5.06
N LEU A 74 -7.25 1.18 -5.29
CA LEU A 74 -6.42 1.73 -6.34
C LEU A 74 -5.34 2.61 -5.73
N TYR A 75 -4.16 2.64 -6.34
CA TYR A 75 -3.19 3.69 -6.07
C TYR A 75 -2.88 4.49 -7.33
N GLU A 76 -2.73 5.80 -7.18
CA GLU A 76 -2.34 6.70 -8.25
C GLU A 76 -0.81 6.73 -8.37
N ASN A 77 -0.32 6.60 -9.60
CA ASN A 77 1.07 6.78 -9.94
C ASN A 77 1.20 7.47 -11.30
N HIS A 78 1.83 8.65 -11.33
CA HIS A 78 2.05 9.45 -12.54
C HIS A 78 0.77 9.65 -13.39
N GLY A 79 -0.37 9.96 -12.77
CA GLY A 79 -1.63 10.20 -13.46
C GLY A 79 -2.35 8.95 -13.95
N ARG A 80 -1.93 7.75 -13.52
CA ARG A 80 -2.61 6.48 -13.80
C ARG A 80 -3.00 5.81 -12.51
N PHE A 81 -4.14 5.12 -12.51
CA PHE A 81 -4.53 4.28 -11.38
C PHE A 81 -4.09 2.85 -11.59
N HIS A 82 -3.49 2.26 -10.58
CA HIS A 82 -3.17 0.84 -10.54
C HIS A 82 -4.13 0.16 -9.56
N LEU A 83 -4.84 -0.86 -10.03
CA LEU A 83 -5.66 -1.69 -9.17
C LEU A 83 -4.76 -2.61 -8.34
N SER A 84 -4.65 -2.36 -7.04
CA SER A 84 -3.79 -3.13 -6.13
C SER A 84 -4.52 -4.27 -5.43
N GLY A 85 -5.84 -4.23 -5.33
CA GLY A 85 -6.60 -5.30 -4.70
C GLY A 85 -8.11 -5.19 -4.88
N VAL A 86 -8.79 -6.33 -4.73
CA VAL A 86 -10.26 -6.43 -4.74
C VAL A 86 -10.70 -7.26 -3.54
N PHE A 87 -11.59 -6.69 -2.73
CA PHE A 87 -11.97 -7.22 -1.43
C PHE A 87 -13.49 -7.36 -1.33
N SER A 88 -13.93 -8.15 -0.35
CA SER A 88 -15.34 -8.22 0.00
C SER A 88 -15.88 -6.85 0.37
N PRO A 89 -17.15 -6.55 0.08
CA PRO A 89 -17.76 -5.29 0.44
C PRO A 89 -17.93 -5.26 1.96
N SER A 90 -17.15 -4.40 2.61
CA SER A 90 -17.21 -4.19 4.05
C SER A 90 -17.39 -2.70 4.27
N ALA A 91 -18.60 -2.32 4.68
CA ALA A 91 -19.02 -0.93 4.81
C ALA A 91 -18.09 -0.08 5.71
N ASN A 92 -17.24 -0.72 6.54
CA ASN A 92 -16.39 -0.05 7.52
C ASN A 92 -14.96 -0.61 7.61
N THR A 93 -14.45 -1.44 6.69
CA THR A 93 -13.04 -1.84 6.78
C THR A 93 -12.16 -0.66 6.37
N PRO A 94 -11.38 -0.07 7.31
CA PRO A 94 -10.54 1.06 7.00
C PRO A 94 -9.39 0.61 6.11
N LEU A 95 -8.91 1.53 5.27
CA LEU A 95 -7.62 1.33 4.64
C LEU A 95 -6.55 1.72 5.65
N TYR A 96 -5.59 0.84 5.90
CA TYR A 96 -4.44 1.18 6.73
C TYR A 96 -3.19 1.42 5.90
N GLY A 97 -2.28 2.21 6.48
CA GLY A 97 -0.99 2.53 5.87
C GLY A 97 0.10 2.73 6.90
N LEU A 98 1.34 2.78 6.41
CA LEU A 98 2.52 3.00 7.24
C LEU A 98 3.28 4.24 6.77
N ALA A 99 3.72 5.06 7.71
CA ALA A 99 4.72 6.08 7.47
C ALA A 99 5.99 5.75 8.26
N VAL A 100 7.10 5.54 7.57
CA VAL A 100 8.37 5.07 8.14
C VAL A 100 9.44 6.14 7.98
N ASP A 101 10.00 6.60 9.09
CA ASP A 101 11.24 7.39 9.11
C ASP A 101 12.41 6.44 9.38
N LEU A 102 13.14 6.11 8.31
CA LEU A 102 14.30 5.25 8.28
C LEU A 102 15.56 6.04 8.62
N GLY A 103 15.72 6.38 9.90
CA GLY A 103 16.92 7.01 10.42
C GLY A 103 18.10 6.04 10.54
N SER A 104 19.32 6.59 10.55
CA SER A 104 20.55 5.79 10.69
C SER A 104 20.69 5.12 12.06
N SER A 105 20.17 5.76 13.10
CA SER A 105 20.22 5.27 14.50
C SER A 105 18.88 4.75 14.99
N THR A 106 17.79 5.38 14.58
CA THR A 106 16.42 5.07 15.03
C THR A 106 15.52 4.99 13.81
N VAL A 107 14.63 4.00 13.80
CA VAL A 107 13.55 3.88 12.83
C VAL A 107 12.24 4.12 13.56
N VAL A 108 11.40 4.99 13.02
CA VAL A 108 10.06 5.30 13.55
C VAL A 108 9.02 4.82 12.54
N VAL A 109 7.97 4.17 13.03
CA VAL A 109 6.86 3.65 12.21
C VAL A 109 5.56 4.17 12.79
N ARG A 110 4.83 4.94 11.98
CA ARG A 110 3.45 5.33 12.28
C ARG A 110 2.49 4.44 11.52
N PHE A 111 1.51 3.92 12.25
CA PHE A 111 0.42 3.15 11.71
C PHE A 111 -0.81 4.04 11.57
N LEU A 112 -1.32 4.16 10.35
CA LEU A 112 -2.29 5.18 9.96
C LEU A 112 -3.57 4.54 9.47
N ASN A 113 -4.70 5.14 9.83
CA ASN A 113 -5.96 4.93 9.13
C ASN A 113 -6.00 5.92 7.97
N ILE A 114 -5.82 5.43 6.74
CA ILE A 114 -5.80 6.24 5.52
C ILE A 114 -7.19 6.84 5.26
N SER A 115 -8.26 6.18 5.68
CA SER A 115 -9.62 6.69 5.46
C SER A 115 -9.96 7.89 6.36
N THR A 116 -9.43 7.93 7.59
CA THR A 116 -9.68 9.03 8.55
C THR A 116 -8.51 10.00 8.69
N HIS A 117 -7.35 9.68 8.12
CA HIS A 117 -6.07 10.37 8.29
C HIS A 117 -5.55 10.37 9.75
N GLU A 118 -6.09 9.50 10.61
CA GLU A 118 -5.68 9.42 12.01
C GLU A 118 -4.51 8.45 12.21
N THR A 119 -3.66 8.75 13.17
CA THR A 119 -2.64 7.81 13.64
C THR A 119 -3.29 6.81 14.59
N VAL A 120 -3.27 5.53 14.21
CA VAL A 120 -3.74 4.41 15.03
C VAL A 120 -2.73 4.12 16.14
N ASP A 121 -1.44 4.13 15.81
CA ASP A 121 -0.35 3.85 16.74
C ASP A 121 1.02 4.30 16.19
N GLU A 122 2.03 4.31 17.06
CA GLU A 122 3.42 4.58 16.70
C GLU A 122 4.36 3.63 17.44
N THR A 123 5.37 3.12 16.75
CA THR A 123 6.49 2.40 17.36
C THR A 123 7.82 2.98 16.88
N SER A 124 8.85 2.86 17.70
CA SER A 124 10.21 3.22 17.31
C SER A 124 11.22 2.23 17.87
N PHE A 125 12.31 2.04 17.13
CA PHE A 125 13.35 1.08 17.50
C PHE A 125 14.70 1.51 16.96
N HIS A 126 15.78 1.04 17.60
CA HIS A 126 17.13 1.26 17.09
C HIS A 126 17.30 0.57 15.73
N ASN A 127 17.91 1.27 14.77
CA ASN A 127 18.20 0.73 13.46
C ASN A 127 19.13 -0.49 13.62
N PRO A 128 18.68 -1.71 13.23
CA PRO A 128 19.41 -2.95 13.47
C PRO A 128 20.73 -3.04 12.71
N GLN A 129 20.95 -2.17 11.72
CA GLN A 129 22.24 -2.03 11.02
C GLN A 129 23.37 -1.52 11.93
N ILE A 130 23.05 -1.04 13.15
CA ILE A 130 24.05 -0.71 14.17
C ILE A 130 24.99 -1.89 14.49
N LYS A 131 24.54 -3.13 14.26
CA LYS A 131 25.37 -4.34 14.39
C LYS A 131 26.56 -4.35 13.43
N ILE A 132 26.42 -3.72 12.26
CA ILE A 132 27.48 -3.62 11.24
C ILE A 132 28.38 -2.42 11.53
N GLY A 133 27.79 -1.28 11.90
CA GLY A 133 28.53 -0.09 12.25
C GLY A 133 27.63 1.04 12.76
N PRO A 134 28.14 1.89 13.68
CA PRO A 134 27.39 3.00 14.23
C PRO A 134 27.18 4.14 13.23
N ASP A 135 28.08 4.30 12.25
CA ASP A 135 28.04 5.35 11.25
C ASP A 135 27.70 4.85 9.84
N ILE A 136 27.33 5.79 8.98
CA ILE A 136 26.85 5.52 7.61
C ILE A 136 27.99 5.06 6.70
N LEU A 137 29.21 5.60 6.83
CA LEU A 137 30.34 5.25 5.95
C LEU A 137 30.76 3.80 6.15
N THR A 138 30.81 3.33 7.41
CA THR A 138 31.08 1.93 7.73
C THR A 138 30.08 1.01 7.05
N ARG A 139 28.79 1.37 7.05
CA ARG A 139 27.73 0.58 6.38
C ARG A 139 27.87 0.60 4.85
N ILE A 140 28.25 1.73 4.25
CA ILE A 140 28.53 1.83 2.80
C ILE A 140 29.67 0.89 2.41
N HIS A 141 30.79 0.93 3.14
CA HIS A 141 31.92 0.05 2.88
C HIS A 141 31.57 -1.43 3.07
N TYR A 142 30.73 -1.73 4.06
CA TYR A 142 30.24 -3.09 4.27
C TYR A 142 29.32 -3.56 3.13
N ALA A 143 28.42 -2.70 2.65
CA ALA A 143 27.52 -3.02 1.53
C ALA A 143 28.26 -3.38 0.24
N GLY A 144 29.47 -2.84 0.04
CA GLY A 144 30.34 -3.17 -1.10
C GLY A 144 31.03 -4.53 -1.01
N LYS A 145 30.92 -5.25 0.12
CA LYS A 145 31.43 -6.62 0.27
C LYS A 145 30.41 -7.62 -0.28
N GLU A 146 30.89 -8.80 -0.65
CA GLU A 146 30.03 -9.90 -1.07
C GLU A 146 28.98 -10.21 0.02
N GLY A 147 27.69 -10.17 -0.34
CA GLY A 147 26.56 -10.39 0.57
C GLY A 147 26.23 -9.25 1.54
N GLY A 148 27.08 -8.21 1.63
CA GLY A 148 26.97 -7.20 2.67
C GLY A 148 25.72 -6.31 2.54
N LEU A 149 25.32 -5.99 1.32
CA LEU A 149 24.08 -5.23 1.06
C LEU A 149 22.84 -6.04 1.46
N GLN A 150 22.80 -7.33 1.09
CA GLN A 150 21.68 -8.22 1.41
C GLN A 150 21.52 -8.39 2.92
N GLU A 151 22.62 -8.47 3.66
CA GLU A 151 22.58 -8.52 5.13
C GLU A 151 22.05 -7.21 5.73
N LEU A 152 22.55 -6.05 5.28
CA LEU A 152 22.08 -4.74 5.73
C LEU A 152 20.59 -4.51 5.45
N GLN A 153 20.10 -4.99 4.31
CA GLN A 153 18.68 -4.98 3.95
C GLN A 153 17.85 -5.89 4.84
N ALA A 154 18.29 -7.15 5.01
CA ALA A 154 17.58 -8.13 5.82
C ALA A 154 17.45 -7.66 7.27
N LEU A 155 18.50 -7.06 7.84
CA LEU A 155 18.46 -6.50 9.20
C LEU A 155 17.29 -5.52 9.38
N VAL A 156 17.14 -4.54 8.48
CA VAL A 156 16.08 -3.53 8.55
C VAL A 156 14.72 -4.14 8.24
N ARG A 157 14.60 -4.86 7.13
CA ARG A 157 13.34 -5.47 6.67
C ARG A 157 12.76 -6.42 7.71
N ASP A 158 13.58 -7.29 8.27
CA ASP A 158 13.12 -8.30 9.22
C ASP A 158 12.68 -7.65 10.54
N ARG A 159 13.37 -6.58 10.97
CA ARG A 159 12.93 -5.83 12.16
C ARG A 159 11.66 -5.04 11.88
N LEU A 160 11.57 -4.33 10.76
CA LEU A 160 10.39 -3.57 10.37
C LEU A 160 9.16 -4.49 10.27
N ASN A 161 9.27 -5.65 9.62
CA ASN A 161 8.18 -6.61 9.52
C ASN A 161 7.70 -7.11 10.89
N ARG A 162 8.61 -7.35 11.84
CA ARG A 162 8.22 -7.74 13.21
C ARG A 162 7.43 -6.65 13.91
N GLU A 163 7.85 -5.40 13.76
CA GLU A 163 7.17 -4.24 14.34
C GLU A 163 5.79 -4.03 13.71
N VAL A 164 5.68 -4.14 12.37
CA VAL A 164 4.41 -4.10 11.65
C VAL A 164 3.47 -5.22 12.11
N HIS A 165 3.95 -6.47 12.19
CA HIS A 165 3.13 -7.56 12.71
C HIS A 165 2.69 -7.35 14.16
N SER A 166 3.55 -6.79 15.00
CA SER A 166 3.21 -6.46 16.39
C SER A 166 2.12 -5.39 16.46
N LEU A 167 2.19 -4.36 15.60
CA LEU A 167 1.17 -3.31 15.50
C LEU A 167 -0.17 -3.91 15.04
N CYS A 168 -0.17 -4.67 13.95
CA CYS A 168 -1.34 -5.40 13.46
C CYS A 168 -1.98 -6.27 14.55
N TRP A 169 -1.17 -7.09 15.23
CA TRP A 169 -1.64 -7.97 16.30
C TRP A 169 -2.26 -7.19 17.46
N LYS A 170 -1.62 -6.10 17.91
CA LYS A 170 -2.11 -5.26 19.01
C LYS A 170 -3.50 -4.67 18.71
N HIS A 171 -3.76 -4.33 17.46
CA HIS A 171 -5.02 -3.71 17.03
C HIS A 171 -6.00 -4.68 16.37
N SER A 172 -5.70 -5.99 16.36
CA SER A 172 -6.52 -7.02 15.70
C SER A 172 -6.81 -6.72 14.22
N ILE A 173 -5.82 -6.15 13.53
CA ILE A 173 -5.88 -5.81 12.11
C ILE A 173 -5.13 -6.86 11.31
N ASP A 174 -5.72 -7.32 10.22
CA ASP A 174 -5.04 -8.20 9.27
C ASP A 174 -3.94 -7.40 8.54
N PRO A 175 -2.68 -7.87 8.50
CA PRO A 175 -1.63 -7.21 7.71
C PRO A 175 -2.00 -6.96 6.25
N MET A 176 -2.93 -7.72 5.67
CA MET A 176 -3.44 -7.50 4.31
C MET A 176 -4.30 -6.23 4.16
N GLU A 177 -4.74 -5.63 5.27
CA GLU A 177 -5.45 -4.35 5.26
C GLU A 177 -4.48 -3.15 5.22
N ILE A 178 -3.16 -3.39 5.33
CA ILE A 178 -2.12 -2.38 5.06
C ILE A 178 -1.94 -2.26 3.55
N THR A 179 -2.47 -1.18 2.99
CA THR A 179 -2.56 -0.97 1.54
C THR A 179 -1.45 -0.13 0.96
N GLY A 180 -0.62 0.48 1.81
CA GLY A 180 0.54 1.23 1.36
C GLY A 180 1.49 1.61 2.47
N MET A 181 2.71 1.97 2.08
CA MET A 181 3.74 2.46 2.96
C MET A 181 4.53 3.58 2.29
N ALA A 182 4.75 4.67 3.02
CA ALA A 182 5.73 5.69 2.65
C ALA A 182 6.97 5.52 3.53
N VAL A 183 8.15 5.47 2.91
CA VAL A 183 9.44 5.38 3.62
C VAL A 183 10.26 6.63 3.29
N ALA A 184 10.66 7.35 4.32
CA ALA A 184 11.56 8.48 4.24
C ALA A 184 12.87 8.12 4.93
N GLY A 185 13.98 8.51 4.34
CA GLY A 185 15.32 8.29 4.88
C GLY A 185 16.31 9.14 4.12
N ASN A 186 17.50 9.33 4.68
CA ASN A 186 18.58 9.94 3.89
C ASN A 186 18.97 9.03 2.71
N THR A 187 19.68 9.58 1.73
CA THR A 187 20.04 8.89 0.48
C THR A 187 20.65 7.52 0.74
N THR A 188 21.59 7.41 1.67
CA THR A 188 22.24 6.13 1.97
C THR A 188 21.26 5.13 2.56
N MET A 189 20.41 5.54 3.51
CA MET A 189 19.42 4.62 4.09
C MET A 189 18.43 4.10 3.05
N ASN A 190 18.01 4.95 2.11
CA ASN A 190 17.14 4.51 1.00
C ASN A 190 17.87 3.50 0.09
N HIS A 191 19.13 3.76 -0.29
CA HIS A 191 19.91 2.80 -1.07
C HIS A 191 20.13 1.48 -0.33
N LEU A 192 20.46 1.53 0.96
CA LEU A 192 20.63 0.31 1.77
C LEU A 192 19.32 -0.45 2.00
N PHE A 193 18.16 0.16 1.75
CA PHE A 193 16.86 -0.48 1.90
C PHE A 193 16.33 -1.07 0.58
N LEU A 194 16.57 -0.40 -0.56
CA LEU A 194 15.93 -0.70 -1.85
C LEU A 194 16.83 -1.33 -2.93
N ALA A 195 18.16 -1.28 -2.80
CA ALA A 195 19.09 -1.62 -3.88
C ALA A 195 19.27 -3.11 -4.21
#